data_AF-A0A1J4L0P0-F1
#
_entry.id   AF-A0A1J4L0P0-F1
#
_cell.length_a   1.000
_cell.length_b   1.000
_cell.length_c   1.000
_cell.angle_alpha   90.00
_cell.angle_beta   90.00
_cell.angle_gamma   90.00
#
_symmetry.space_group_name_H-M   'P 1'
#
loop_
_entity.id
_entity.type
_entity.pdbx_description
1 polymer ?
#
loop_
_entity_poly.entity_id
_entity_poly.type
_entity_poly.pdbx_seq_one_letter_code
_entity_poly.pdbx_strand_id
1 'polypeptide(L)'
;MLLITDVEKLTGYWICPKCNSHCIFKDSHFKRNKEAHEKTCMGDKVSLVTLENEANPYIPQFTKNKLYTYTFAHKLHYGPIRYYITYDFETRRLNNEILEPICVALTALLKDKDITISYYGNNFINVFINDLLKYGDIVRNDNIRNFKENIPSNEWNGELEKLVNNHF
;
A
#
# COMPACT_ATOMS: atom_id res chain seq x y z
N MET A 1 -3.88 18.93 -13.51
CA MET A 1 -2.47 19.35 -13.38
C MET A 1 -2.37 20.27 -12.17
N LEU A 2 -1.70 19.83 -11.11
CA LEU A 2 -1.59 20.61 -9.87
C LEU A 2 -0.38 21.55 -10.03
N LEU A 3 -0.64 22.84 -10.28
CA LEU A 3 0.41 23.84 -10.45
C LEU A 3 0.95 24.21 -9.08
N ILE A 4 2.05 23.57 -8.66
CA ILE A 4 2.75 23.95 -7.44
C ILE A 4 3.56 25.21 -7.77
N THR A 5 3.04 26.36 -7.34
CA THR A 5 3.67 27.67 -7.58
C THR A 5 4.81 27.97 -6.61
N ASP A 6 4.83 27.32 -5.44
CA ASP A 6 5.84 27.51 -4.40
C ASP A 6 6.11 26.18 -3.66
N VAL A 7 7.13 25.47 -4.13
CA VAL A 7 7.54 24.16 -3.60
C VAL A 7 8.09 24.27 -2.17
N GLU A 8 8.76 25.38 -1.84
CA GLU A 8 9.34 25.56 -0.51
C GLU A 8 8.27 25.82 0.55
N LYS A 9 7.24 26.59 0.22
CA LYS A 9 6.11 26.84 1.12
C LYS A 9 5.29 25.58 1.36
N LEU A 10 5.15 24.73 0.33
CA LEU A 10 4.43 23.46 0.43
C LEU A 10 5.17 22.43 1.30
N THR A 11 6.49 22.32 1.13
CA THR A 11 7.27 21.23 1.72
C THR A 11 7.98 21.63 3.02
N GLY A 12 8.16 22.92 3.29
CA GLY A 12 8.93 23.41 4.44
C GLY A 12 10.45 23.26 4.26
N TYR A 13 10.90 22.79 3.09
CA TYR A 13 12.30 22.71 2.72
C TYR A 13 12.73 23.95 1.95
N TRP A 14 13.96 24.39 2.19
CA TRP A 14 14.69 25.26 1.29
C TRP A 14 15.49 24.40 0.32
N ILE A 15 15.44 24.73 -0.97
CA ILE A 15 16.17 24.02 -2.01
C ILE A 15 17.28 24.95 -2.51
N CYS A 16 18.52 24.48 -2.50
CA CYS A 16 19.65 25.31 -2.94
C CYS A 16 19.49 25.70 -4.42
N PRO A 17 19.46 27.00 -4.76
CA PRO A 17 19.25 27.44 -6.14
C PRO A 17 20.48 27.22 -7.03
N LYS A 18 21.67 26.99 -6.44
CA LYS A 18 22.93 26.79 -7.19
C LYS A 18 23.02 25.37 -7.75
N CYS A 19 22.83 24.35 -6.91
CA CYS A 19 22.92 22.95 -7.34
C CYS A 19 21.55 22.31 -7.65
N ASN A 20 20.45 22.91 -7.18
CA ASN A 20 19.08 22.39 -7.31
C ASN A 20 18.91 20.94 -6.85
N SER A 21 19.78 20.47 -5.94
CA SER A 21 19.82 19.08 -5.44
C SER A 21 19.87 18.99 -3.92
N HIS A 22 20.41 20.01 -3.24
CA HIS A 22 20.51 20.01 -1.78
C HIS A 22 19.29 20.68 -1.15
N CYS A 23 18.62 19.97 -0.23
CA CYS A 23 17.42 20.44 0.46
C CYS A 23 17.68 20.50 1.97
N ILE A 24 17.28 21.60 2.62
CA ILE A 24 17.43 21.80 4.07
C ILE A 24 16.07 22.15 4.67
N PHE A 25 15.66 21.43 5.71
CA PHE A 25 14.42 21.74 6.42
C PHE A 25 14.53 23.05 7.19
N LYS A 26 13.48 23.89 7.19
CA LYS A 26 13.47 25.20 7.85
C LYS A 26 13.28 25.08 9.38
N ASP A 27 14.26 24.49 10.07
CA ASP A 27 14.32 24.35 11.54
C ASP A 27 15.18 25.45 12.23
N SER A 28 15.41 25.31 13.54
CA SER A 28 16.25 26.21 14.34
C SER A 28 17.74 26.23 13.91
N HIS A 29 18.20 25.22 13.17
CA HIS A 29 19.56 25.10 12.65
C HIS A 29 19.68 25.49 11.17
N PHE A 30 18.56 25.84 10.52
CA PHE A 30 18.45 26.17 9.11
C PHE A 30 19.54 27.13 8.64
N LYS A 31 19.73 28.25 9.36
CA LYS A 31 20.72 29.28 9.00
C LYS A 31 22.14 28.72 8.95
N ARG A 32 22.56 27.98 9.97
CA ARG A 32 23.90 27.37 10.05
C ARG A 32 24.10 26.36 8.93
N ASN A 33 23.10 25.51 8.69
CA ASN A 33 23.19 24.45 7.69
C ASN A 33 23.23 25.02 6.27
N LYS A 34 22.42 26.06 6.01
CA LYS A 34 22.42 26.80 4.75
C LYS A 34 23.78 27.45 4.48
N GLU A 35 24.33 28.18 5.45
CA GLU A 35 25.65 28.83 5.31
C GLU A 35 26.78 27.80 5.10
N ALA A 36 26.71 26.65 5.78
CA ALA A 36 27.69 25.57 5.60
C ALA A 36 27.64 24.98 4.18
N HIS A 37 26.45 24.77 3.64
CA HIS A 37 26.26 24.29 2.28
C HIS A 37 26.69 25.33 1.22
N GLU A 38 26.29 26.59 1.38
CA GLU A 38 26.60 27.66 0.41
C GLU A 38 28.11 27.89 0.24
N LYS A 39 28.92 27.60 1.26
CA LYS A 39 30.39 27.66 1.22
C LYS A 39 31.04 26.56 0.38
N THR A 40 30.44 25.38 0.31
CA THR A 40 31.01 24.20 -0.37
C THR A 40 30.29 23.87 -1.68
N CYS A 41 29.14 24.50 -1.95
CA CYS A 41 28.36 24.27 -3.14
C CYS A 41 29.05 24.83 -4.40
N MET A 42 29.52 23.93 -5.27
CA MET A 42 30.14 24.26 -6.56
C MET A 42 29.12 24.48 -7.70
N GLY A 43 27.83 24.26 -7.45
CA GLY A 43 26.77 24.43 -8.45
C GLY A 43 26.59 23.24 -9.40
N ASP A 44 27.50 22.27 -9.33
CA ASP A 44 27.37 21.02 -10.08
C ASP A 44 26.17 20.22 -9.55
N LYS A 45 25.23 19.90 -10.44
CA LYS A 45 24.12 18.98 -10.17
C LYS A 45 24.68 17.59 -9.88
N VAL A 46 25.02 17.32 -8.62
CA VAL A 46 25.39 15.97 -8.18
C VAL A 46 24.13 15.10 -8.24
N SER A 47 24.15 14.17 -9.19
CA SER A 47 23.17 13.16 -9.57
C SER A 47 21.77 13.66 -9.97
N LEU A 48 21.50 13.53 -11.26
CA LEU A 48 20.18 13.46 -11.88
C LEU A 48 19.30 12.44 -11.14
N VAL A 49 18.42 12.93 -10.25
CA VAL A 49 17.20 12.19 -9.95
C VAL A 49 16.35 12.32 -11.21
N THR A 50 16.41 11.31 -12.08
CA THR A 50 15.44 11.16 -13.16
C THR A 50 14.11 10.82 -12.51
N LEU A 51 13.33 11.86 -12.21
CA LEU A 51 11.92 11.66 -11.90
C LEU A 51 11.28 11.05 -13.15
N GLU A 52 10.52 9.98 -12.97
CA GLU A 52 9.76 9.38 -14.06
C GLU A 52 8.90 10.48 -14.72
N ASN A 53 9.04 10.62 -16.04
CA ASN A 53 8.33 11.64 -16.82
C ASN A 53 6.81 11.43 -16.82
N GLU A 54 6.38 10.22 -16.43
CA GLU A 54 4.99 9.83 -16.33
C GLU A 54 4.67 9.52 -14.87
N ALA A 55 3.56 10.07 -14.39
CA ALA A 55 3.04 9.69 -13.08
C ALA A 55 2.62 8.22 -13.15
N ASN A 56 3.43 7.33 -12.58
CA ASN A 56 3.00 5.97 -12.33
C ASN A 56 1.69 6.02 -11.53
N PRO A 57 0.62 5.33 -11.95
CA PRO A 57 -0.63 5.32 -11.21
C PRO A 57 -0.31 4.87 -9.78
N TYR A 58 -0.73 5.66 -8.79
CA TYR A 58 -0.56 5.29 -7.39
C TYR A 58 -1.44 4.07 -7.12
N ILE A 59 -0.86 2.89 -7.25
CA ILE A 59 -1.52 1.62 -6.93
C ILE A 59 -0.87 1.10 -5.66
N PRO A 60 -1.32 1.52 -4.46
CA PRO A 60 -0.69 1.15 -3.19
C PRO A 60 -0.62 -0.36 -2.97
N GLN A 61 -1.54 -1.12 -3.57
CA GLN A 61 -1.50 -2.58 -3.55
C GLN A 61 -0.31 -3.18 -4.33
N PHE A 62 0.27 -2.48 -5.31
CA PHE A 62 1.50 -2.90 -5.99
C PHE A 62 2.75 -2.24 -5.39
N THR A 63 2.70 -0.95 -5.10
CA THR A 63 3.87 -0.20 -4.62
C THR A 63 4.21 -0.44 -3.15
N LYS A 64 3.26 -0.86 -2.30
CA LYS A 64 3.50 -1.22 -0.89
C LYS A 64 3.56 -2.72 -0.64
N ASN A 65 3.30 -3.54 -1.64
CA ASN A 65 3.32 -4.99 -1.48
C ASN A 65 4.77 -5.49 -1.49
N LYS A 66 5.29 -5.76 -0.29
CA LYS A 66 6.66 -6.26 -0.10
C LYS A 66 6.93 -7.56 -0.86
N LEU A 67 5.95 -8.44 -0.99
CA LEU A 67 6.07 -9.69 -1.74
C LEU A 67 6.22 -9.41 -3.24
N TYR A 68 5.37 -8.54 -3.78
CA TYR A 68 5.48 -8.09 -5.17
C TYR A 68 6.82 -7.40 -5.44
N THR A 69 7.22 -6.43 -4.61
CA THR A 69 8.50 -5.73 -4.76
C THR A 69 9.69 -6.69 -4.72
N TYR A 70 9.68 -7.66 -3.81
CA TYR A 70 10.75 -8.66 -3.70
C TYR A 70 10.80 -9.55 -4.94
N THR A 71 9.68 -10.15 -5.34
CA THR A 71 9.62 -11.01 -6.53
C THR A 71 10.06 -10.26 -7.80
N PHE A 72 9.63 -9.00 -7.96
CA PHE A 72 10.04 -8.14 -9.06
C PHE A 72 11.55 -7.85 -9.05
N ALA A 73 12.12 -7.45 -7.90
CA ALA A 73 13.53 -7.13 -7.77
C ALA A 73 14.46 -8.33 -8.05
N HIS A 74 14.02 -9.53 -7.66
CA HIS A 74 14.77 -10.77 -7.84
C HIS A 74 14.41 -11.53 -9.13
N LYS A 75 13.56 -10.94 -9.99
CA LYS A 75 13.05 -11.56 -11.24
C LYS A 75 12.42 -12.95 -11.01
N LEU A 76 11.77 -13.12 -9.87
CA LEU A 76 11.04 -14.33 -9.50
C LEU A 76 9.63 -14.29 -10.08
N HIS A 77 9.00 -15.45 -10.19
CA HIS A 77 7.60 -15.53 -10.59
C HIS A 77 6.68 -14.92 -9.52
N TYR A 78 5.81 -13.98 -9.90
CA TYR A 78 4.76 -13.47 -9.03
C TYR A 78 3.41 -14.04 -9.45
N GLY A 79 2.83 -14.90 -8.62
CA GLY A 79 1.49 -15.45 -8.86
C GLY A 79 0.39 -14.43 -8.51
N PRO A 80 -0.71 -14.37 -9.28
CA PRO A 80 -1.85 -13.51 -8.94
C PRO A 80 -2.55 -13.99 -7.68
N ILE A 81 -3.07 -13.04 -6.89
CA ILE A 81 -4.03 -13.33 -5.81
C ILE A 81 -5.30 -13.88 -6.47
N ARG A 82 -5.74 -15.08 -6.07
CA ARG A 82 -6.91 -15.74 -6.67
C ARG A 82 -8.13 -15.72 -5.76
N TYR A 83 -7.90 -15.81 -4.45
CA TYR A 83 -8.97 -15.94 -3.47
C TYR A 83 -9.14 -14.64 -2.71
N TYR A 84 -10.38 -14.25 -2.42
CA TYR A 84 -10.67 -12.96 -1.83
C TYR A 84 -12.00 -12.95 -1.09
N ILE A 85 -12.17 -11.94 -0.23
CA ILE A 85 -13.43 -11.63 0.43
C ILE A 85 -13.86 -10.24 -0.03
N THR A 86 -15.13 -10.11 -0.34
CA THR A 86 -15.81 -8.84 -0.54
C THR A 86 -16.97 -8.76 0.42
N TYR A 87 -17.31 -7.55 0.84
CA TYR A 87 -18.50 -7.31 1.62
C TYR A 87 -19.09 -5.96 1.27
N ASP A 88 -20.41 -5.85 1.39
CA ASP A 88 -21.15 -4.63 1.13
C ASP A 88 -22.16 -4.38 2.25
N PHE A 89 -22.15 -3.16 2.77
CA PHE A 89 -23.02 -2.73 3.87
C PHE A 89 -24.16 -1.89 3.33
N GLU A 90 -25.38 -2.32 3.62
CA GLU A 90 -26.54 -1.45 3.45
C GLU A 90 -26.68 -0.59 4.70
N THR A 91 -26.81 0.71 4.49
CA THR A 91 -26.88 1.70 5.57
C THR A 91 -28.14 2.54 5.48
N ARG A 92 -28.64 2.98 6.64
CA ARG A 92 -29.68 3.98 6.76
C ARG A 92 -29.09 5.28 7.30
N ARG A 93 -29.56 6.41 6.77
CA ARG A 93 -29.18 7.73 7.26
C ARG A 93 -30.00 8.09 8.51
N LEU A 94 -29.32 8.40 9.61
CA LEU A 94 -29.88 8.97 10.81
C LEU A 94 -29.51 10.46 10.88
N ASN A 95 -30.51 11.32 11.02
CA ASN A 95 -30.35 12.78 11.21
C ASN A 95 -29.34 13.42 10.23
N ASN A 96 -29.42 13.04 8.96
CA ASN A 96 -28.61 13.56 7.85
C ASN A 96 -27.08 13.40 7.91
N GLU A 97 -26.46 12.82 8.94
CA GLU A 97 -24.98 12.74 8.98
C GLU A 97 -24.43 11.38 9.43
N ILE A 98 -25.21 10.57 10.14
CA ILE A 98 -24.75 9.29 10.67
C ILE A 98 -25.33 8.15 9.81
N LEU A 99 -24.46 7.29 9.27
CA LEU A 99 -24.85 6.07 8.59
C LEU A 99 -24.90 4.93 9.60
N GLU A 100 -26.09 4.39 9.84
CA GLU A 100 -26.31 3.20 10.65
C GLU A 100 -26.39 1.97 9.74
N PRO A 101 -25.55 0.94 9.93
CA PRO A 101 -25.58 -0.26 9.10
C PRO A 101 -26.81 -1.13 9.47
N ILE A 102 -27.57 -1.55 8.47
CA ILE A 102 -28.80 -2.35 8.62
C ILE A 102 -28.53 -3.83 8.35
N CYS A 103 -27.70 -4.10 7.35
CA CYS A 103 -27.26 -5.43 6.99
C CYS A 103 -25.91 -5.37 6.26
N VAL A 104 -25.30 -6.55 6.09
CA VAL A 104 -24.09 -6.72 5.29
C VAL A 104 -24.17 -8.03 4.52
N ALA A 105 -23.78 -7.98 3.25
CA ALA A 105 -23.54 -9.18 2.45
C ALA A 105 -22.04 -9.45 2.39
N LEU A 106 -21.61 -10.65 2.75
CA LEU A 106 -20.23 -11.12 2.62
C LEU A 106 -20.18 -12.18 1.52
N THR A 107 -19.26 -12.03 0.58
CA THR A 107 -18.93 -13.06 -0.39
C THR A 107 -17.45 -13.41 -0.31
N ALA A 108 -17.14 -14.69 -0.08
CA ALA A 108 -15.79 -15.22 -0.05
C ALA A 108 -15.61 -16.24 -1.18
N LEU A 109 -14.66 -15.94 -2.08
CA LEU A 109 -14.17 -16.87 -3.09
C LEU A 109 -13.02 -17.66 -2.47
N LEU A 110 -13.22 -18.95 -2.22
CA LEU A 110 -12.22 -19.87 -1.65
C LEU A 110 -11.71 -20.83 -2.73
N LYS A 111 -10.69 -21.64 -2.42
CA LYS A 111 -10.14 -22.62 -3.37
C LYS A 111 -11.17 -23.65 -3.85
N ASP A 112 -11.95 -24.19 -2.93
CA ASP A 112 -12.83 -25.32 -3.21
C ASP A 112 -14.31 -24.93 -3.38
N LYS A 113 -14.68 -23.69 -2.99
CA LYS A 113 -16.07 -23.24 -3.02
C LYS A 113 -16.21 -21.73 -2.86
N ASP A 114 -17.38 -21.26 -3.26
CA ASP A 114 -17.81 -19.88 -3.07
C ASP A 114 -18.84 -19.84 -1.94
N ILE A 115 -18.74 -18.81 -1.11
CA ILE A 115 -19.65 -18.60 0.01
C ILE A 115 -20.24 -17.21 -0.10
N THR A 116 -21.56 -17.12 -0.05
CA THR A 116 -22.28 -15.85 0.09
C THR A 116 -23.19 -15.93 1.30
N ILE A 117 -23.06 -14.98 2.23
CA ILE A 117 -23.84 -14.91 3.47
C ILE A 117 -24.33 -13.48 3.64
N SER A 118 -25.62 -13.31 3.92
CA SER A 118 -26.22 -12.02 4.27
C SER A 118 -26.58 -12.01 5.75
N TYR A 119 -26.13 -10.98 6.47
CA TYR A 119 -26.37 -10.82 7.90
C TYR A 119 -27.30 -9.63 8.12
N TYR A 120 -28.34 -9.84 8.94
CA TYR A 120 -29.37 -8.84 9.24
C TYR A 120 -29.82 -8.94 10.70
N GLY A 121 -30.52 -7.92 11.19
CA GLY A 121 -31.12 -7.90 12.52
C GLY A 121 -30.20 -7.40 13.63
N ASN A 122 -30.63 -7.51 14.88
CA ASN A 122 -29.88 -6.98 16.01
C ASN A 122 -28.54 -7.74 16.20
N ASN A 123 -27.46 -7.00 16.44
CA ASN A 123 -26.10 -7.53 16.68
C ASN A 123 -25.46 -8.29 15.50
N PHE A 124 -25.97 -8.14 14.27
CA PHE A 124 -25.40 -8.82 13.11
C PHE A 124 -23.92 -8.53 12.90
N ILE A 125 -23.45 -7.34 13.31
CA ILE A 125 -22.04 -6.91 13.20
C ILE A 125 -21.09 -7.92 13.85
N ASN A 126 -21.40 -8.42 15.05
CA ASN A 126 -20.52 -9.36 15.74
C ASN A 126 -20.43 -10.70 15.01
N VAL A 127 -21.56 -11.17 14.47
CA VAL A 127 -21.60 -12.42 13.68
C VAL A 127 -20.82 -12.22 12.38
N PHE A 128 -21.07 -11.12 11.69
CA PHE A 128 -20.33 -10.72 10.49
C PHE A 128 -18.82 -10.66 10.73
N ILE A 129 -18.36 -10.02 11.81
CA ILE A 129 -16.93 -9.92 12.13
C ILE A 129 -16.33 -11.30 12.37
N ASN A 130 -17.02 -12.18 13.12
CA ASN A 130 -16.53 -13.53 13.37
C ASN A 130 -16.37 -14.34 12.08
N ASP A 131 -17.36 -14.27 11.19
CA ASP A 131 -17.27 -14.95 9.90
C ASP A 131 -16.26 -14.29 8.96
N LEU A 132 -16.12 -12.96 8.98
CA LEU A 132 -15.09 -12.24 8.23
C LEU A 132 -13.69 -12.70 8.62
N LEU A 133 -13.40 -12.83 9.92
CA LEU A 133 -12.11 -13.33 10.41
C LEU A 133 -11.89 -14.79 10.03
N LYS A 134 -12.89 -15.64 10.27
CA LYS A 134 -12.85 -17.07 9.92
C LYS A 134 -12.57 -17.29 8.44
N TYR A 135 -13.29 -16.62 7.54
CA TYR A 135 -13.06 -16.75 6.11
C TYR A 135 -11.78 -16.05 5.69
N GLY A 136 -11.38 -14.98 6.39
CA GLY A 136 -10.10 -14.29 6.19
C GLY A 136 -8.92 -15.24 6.34
N ASP A 137 -8.92 -16.04 7.41
CA ASP A 137 -7.89 -17.07 7.63
C ASP A 137 -7.86 -18.12 6.52
N ILE A 138 -9.03 -18.53 6.00
CA ILE A 138 -9.11 -19.51 4.92
C ILE A 138 -8.57 -18.92 3.62
N VAL A 139 -9.02 -17.71 3.23
CA VAL A 139 -8.55 -17.01 2.03
C VAL A 139 -7.04 -16.76 2.07
N ARG A 140 -6.51 -16.37 3.23
CA ARG A 140 -5.07 -16.24 3.47
C ARG A 140 -4.35 -17.55 3.18
N ASN A 141 -4.78 -18.65 3.78
CA ASN A 141 -4.15 -19.96 3.60
C ASN A 141 -4.25 -20.47 2.17
N ASP A 142 -5.38 -20.25 1.51
CA ASP A 142 -5.58 -20.64 0.11
C ASP A 142 -4.69 -19.83 -0.83
N ASN A 143 -4.50 -18.53 -0.57
CA ASN A 143 -3.57 -17.71 -1.35
C ASN A 143 -2.10 -18.10 -1.11
N ILE A 144 -1.70 -18.44 0.12
CA ILE A 144 -0.36 -18.98 0.41
C ILE A 144 -0.12 -20.28 -0.38
N ARG A 145 -1.09 -21.20 -0.39
CA ARG A 145 -1.02 -22.45 -1.16
C ARG A 145 -0.92 -22.17 -2.66
N ASN A 146 -1.80 -21.32 -3.19
CA ASN A 146 -1.77 -20.91 -4.59
C ASN A 146 -0.42 -20.30 -4.96
N PHE A 147 0.16 -19.46 -4.10
CA PHE A 147 1.48 -18.88 -4.36
C PHE A 147 2.58 -19.95 -4.40
N LYS A 148 2.57 -20.90 -3.45
CA LYS A 148 3.49 -22.07 -3.45
C LYS A 148 3.34 -22.96 -4.69
N GLU A 149 2.12 -23.16 -5.17
CA GLU A 149 1.82 -23.99 -6.36
C GLU A 149 2.28 -23.33 -7.67
N ASN A 150 2.31 -21.99 -7.73
CA ASN A 150 2.66 -21.25 -8.95
C ASN A 150 4.10 -20.75 -8.99
N ILE A 151 4.88 -20.87 -7.91
CA ILE A 151 6.31 -20.53 -7.91
C ILE A 151 7.16 -21.79 -8.18
N PRO A 152 8.11 -21.73 -9.13
CA PRO A 152 9.07 -22.80 -9.35
C PRO A 152 9.82 -23.20 -8.07
N SER A 153 9.94 -24.50 -7.77
CA SER A 153 10.51 -24.97 -6.50
C SER A 153 11.95 -24.50 -6.25
N ASN A 154 12.70 -24.21 -7.31
CA ASN A 154 14.06 -23.66 -7.27
C ASN A 154 14.12 -22.16 -6.91
N GLU A 155 13.01 -21.44 -6.98
CA GLU A 155 12.89 -20.03 -6.57
C GLU A 155 12.47 -19.90 -5.10
N TRP A 156 11.96 -20.97 -4.49
CA TRP A 156 11.52 -20.97 -3.11
C TRP A 156 12.70 -20.92 -2.13
N ASN A 157 12.73 -19.89 -1.29
CA ASN A 157 13.75 -19.70 -0.27
C ASN A 157 13.16 -19.19 1.05
N GLY A 158 13.96 -19.19 2.12
CA GLY A 158 13.50 -18.82 3.46
C GLY A 158 13.06 -17.35 3.62
N GLU A 159 13.55 -16.43 2.80
CA GLU A 159 13.08 -15.04 2.81
C GLU A 159 11.73 -14.90 2.11
N LEU A 160 11.58 -15.54 0.94
CA LEU A 160 10.32 -15.57 0.20
C LEU A 160 9.22 -16.20 1.04
N GLU A 161 9.50 -17.29 1.76
CA GLU A 161 8.55 -17.92 2.67
C GLU A 161 8.07 -16.97 3.78
N LYS A 162 8.99 -16.22 4.40
CA LYS A 162 8.64 -15.21 5.40
C LYS A 162 7.78 -14.10 4.81
N LEU A 163 8.09 -13.65 3.59
CA LEU A 163 7.33 -12.60 2.93
C LEU A 163 5.92 -13.06 2.57
N VAL A 164 5.77 -14.28 2.05
CA VAL A 164 4.46 -14.89 1.75
C VAL A 164 3.62 -15.01 3.01
N ASN A 165 4.18 -15.54 4.09
CA ASN A 165 3.46 -15.72 5.35
C ASN A 165 3.14 -14.39 6.07
N ASN A 166 3.86 -13.30 5.80
CA ASN A 166 3.58 -11.99 6.40
C ASN A 166 2.71 -11.09 5.51
N HIS A 167 2.59 -11.42 4.21
CA HIS A 167 1.85 -10.61 3.26
C HIS A 167 0.35 -10.94 3.26
N PHE A 168 0.04 -12.24 3.23
CA PHE A 168 -1.31 -12.74 3.45
C PHE A 168 -1.59 -12.82 4.94
#